data_AF-A0A8S9YCP4-F1
#
_entry.id   AF-A0A8S9YCP4-F1
#
_cell.length_a   1.000
_cell.length_b   1.000
_cell.length_c   1.000
_cell.angle_alpha   90.00
_cell.angle_beta   90.00
_cell.angle_gamma   90.00
#
_symmetry.space_group_name_H-M   'P 1'
#
loop_
_entity.id
_entity.type
_entity.pdbx_description
1 polymer ?
#
loop_
_entity_poly.entity_id
_entity_poly.type
_entity_poly.pdbx_seq_one_letter_code
_entity_poly.pdbx_strand_id
1 'polypeptide(L)' 'MQPVSYQEPKYWCSVVYYELNTRVGEAYFASLPSILIDGFTDPSRSSGRFSLGLLSNINRTLTVENTRKQIGKG' A
#
# COMPACT_ATOMS: atom_id res chain seq x y z
N MET A 1 -7.77 -12.17 -37.66
CA MET A 1 -7.42 -11.63 -36.34
C MET A 1 -5.97 -11.20 -36.38
N GLN A 2 -5.64 -9.95 -36.03
CA GLN A 2 -4.25 -9.53 -35.85
C GLN A 2 -3.76 -9.98 -34.47
N PRO A 3 -2.52 -10.46 -34.33
CA PRO A 3 -1.95 -10.82 -33.04
C PRO A 3 -1.72 -9.57 -32.19
N VAL A 4 -2.06 -9.65 -30.90
CA VAL A 4 -1.77 -8.62 -29.91
C VAL A 4 -0.42 -8.92 -29.27
N SER A 5 0.52 -7.99 -29.34
CA SER A 5 1.82 -8.12 -28.69
C SER A 5 1.67 -8.04 -27.17
N TYR A 6 2.18 -9.04 -26.45
CA TYR A 6 2.30 -8.99 -24.99
C TYR A 6 3.53 -8.15 -24.60
N GLN A 7 3.38 -7.38 -23.53
CA GLN A 7 4.48 -6.65 -22.89
C GLN A 7 4.46 -6.98 -21.40
N GLU A 8 5.64 -7.25 -20.83
CA GLU A 8 5.75 -7.46 -19.39
C GLU A 8 5.31 -6.21 -18.61
N PRO A 9 4.49 -6.36 -17.56
CA PRO A 9 4.03 -5.23 -16.80
C PRO A 9 5.18 -4.64 -15.98
N LYS A 10 5.27 -3.30 -15.97
CA LYS A 10 6.23 -2.57 -15.14
C LYS A 10 6.09 -2.87 -13.63
N TYR A 11 4.87 -3.20 -13.21
CA TYR A 11 4.54 -3.51 -11.83
C TYR A 11 3.79 -4.85 -11.78
N TRP A 12 4.22 -5.76 -10.92
CA TRP A 12 3.62 -7.09 -10.84
C TRP A 12 2.33 -7.10 -9.99
N CYS A 13 2.16 -6.11 -9.11
CA CYS A 13 0.90 -5.85 -8.44
C CYS A 13 0.72 -4.37 -8.08
N SER A 14 -0.52 -4.02 -7.74
CA SER A 14 -0.86 -2.75 -7.10
C SER A 14 -1.61 -3.03 -5.80
N VAL A 15 -1.25 -2.32 -4.74
CA VAL A 15 -1.86 -2.46 -3.40
C VAL A 15 -2.63 -1.20 -3.05
N VAL A 16 -3.83 -1.37 -2.51
CA VAL A 16 -4.67 -0.27 -2.02
C VAL A 16 -5.03 -0.53 -0.57
N TYR A 17 -4.80 0.45 0.29
CA TYR A 17 -5.14 0.36 1.70
C TYR A 17 -6.53 0.94 2.00
N TYR A 18 -7.25 0.28 2.88
CA TYR A 18 -8.57 0.67 3.33
C TYR A 18 -8.62 0.76 4.85
N GLU A 19 -9.36 1.77 5.33
CA GLU A 19 -9.85 1.83 6.70
C GLU A 19 -11.37 1.66 6.62
N LEU A 20 -11.85 0.49 7.03
CA LEU A 20 -13.25 0.08 6.83
C LEU A 20 -13.63 0.10 5.34
N ASN A 21 -14.62 0.91 4.97
CA ASN A 21 -15.09 1.09 3.60
C ASN A 21 -14.41 2.27 2.88
N THR A 22 -13.46 2.96 3.52
CA THR A 22 -12.81 4.15 2.96
C THR A 22 -11.43 3.80 2.44
N ARG A 23 -11.17 4.09 1.16
CA ARG A 23 -9.83 4.01 0.58
C ARG A 23 -8.97 5.12 1.18
N VAL A 24 -7.80 4.78 1.69
CA VAL A 24 -6.89 5.73 2.35
C VAL A 24 -5.54 5.76 1.62
N GLY A 25 -5.16 6.94 1.13
CA GLY A 25 -3.92 7.16 0.39
C GLY A 25 -3.95 6.70 -1.08
N GLU A 26 -2.80 6.80 -1.72
CA GLU A 26 -2.59 6.39 -3.11
C GLU A 26 -2.36 4.87 -3.22
N ALA A 27 -2.54 4.32 -4.43
CA ALA A 27 -2.13 2.95 -4.69
C ALA A 27 -0.60 2.83 -4.66
N TYR A 28 -0.10 1.76 -4.05
CA TYR A 28 1.31 1.38 -4.12
C TYR A 28 1.52 0.45 -5.32
N PHE A 29 2.51 0.74 -6.17
CA PHE A 29 2.80 -0.05 -7.35
C PHE A 29 4.13 -0.81 -7.17
N ALA A 30 4.04 -2.14 -7.09
CA ALA A 30 5.18 -2.99 -6.75
C ALA A 30 6.04 -3.26 -7.98
N SER A 31 7.24 -2.66 -8.00
CA SER A 31 8.25 -2.88 -9.06
C SER A 31 9.37 -3.81 -8.63
N LEU A 32 9.63 -3.94 -7.32
CA LEU A 32 10.59 -4.89 -6.79
C LEU A 32 9.95 -6.28 -6.60
N PRO A 33 10.73 -7.38 -6.68
CA PRO A 33 10.21 -8.75 -6.56
C PRO A 33 9.53 -9.04 -5.21
N SER A 34 9.87 -8.29 -4.17
CA SER A 34 9.24 -8.34 -2.86
C SER A 34 8.97 -6.94 -2.36
N ILE A 35 7.89 -6.82 -1.57
CA ILE A 35 7.52 -5.58 -0.91
C ILE A 35 7.17 -5.84 0.55
N LEU A 36 7.43 -4.88 1.42
CA LEU A 36 7.06 -4.88 2.83
C LEU A 36 5.94 -3.87 3.05
N ILE A 37 4.82 -4.29 3.64
CA ILE A 37 3.75 -3.40 4.07
C ILE A 37 3.75 -3.40 5.59
N ASP A 38 3.88 -2.24 6.22
CA ASP A 38 4.03 -2.14 7.67
C ASP A 38 3.29 -0.95 8.30
N GLY A 39 3.27 -0.91 9.63
CA GLY A 39 2.61 0.12 10.42
C GLY A 39 3.49 1.33 10.75
N PHE A 40 4.73 1.37 10.26
CA PHE A 40 5.68 2.44 10.55
C PHE A 40 5.46 3.65 9.65
N THR A 41 6.39 4.60 9.66
CA THR A 41 6.24 5.90 9.01
C THR A 41 7.36 6.23 8.03
N ASP A 42 7.83 5.25 7.26
CA ASP A 42 8.85 5.47 6.23
C ASP A 42 8.22 6.12 4.98
N PRO A 43 8.64 7.34 4.58
CA PRO A 43 8.09 7.99 3.39
C PRO A 43 8.65 7.41 2.09
N SER A 44 9.69 6.58 2.14
CA SER A 44 10.31 5.99 0.95
C SER A 44 9.43 4.89 0.37
N ARG A 45 8.77 5.18 -0.76
CA ARG A 45 7.99 4.18 -1.51
C ARG A 45 8.84 3.37 -2.50
N SER A 46 10.00 3.90 -2.87
CA SER A 46 10.92 3.30 -3.85
C SER A 46 11.77 2.14 -3.28
N SER A 47 11.80 1.97 -1.96
CA SER A 47 12.62 0.97 -1.26
C SER A 47 11.99 -0.44 -1.21
N GLY A 48 10.87 -0.65 -1.91
CA GLY A 48 10.06 -1.87 -1.75
C GLY A 48 9.24 -1.85 -0.46
N ARG A 49 9.03 -0.68 0.13
CA ARG A 49 8.31 -0.54 1.39
C ARG A 49 7.10 0.35 1.24
N PHE A 50 5.99 -0.08 1.83
CA PHE A 50 4.74 0.66 1.91
C PHE A 50 4.31 0.81 3.37
N SER A 51 4.76 1.90 3.99
CA SER A 51 4.42 2.22 5.38
C SER A 51 3.05 2.88 5.50
N LEU A 52 2.12 2.18 6.14
CA LEU A 52 0.73 2.62 6.33
C LEU A 52 0.61 3.73 7.38
N GLY A 53 1.59 3.86 8.30
CA GLY A 53 1.56 4.80 9.42
C GLY A 53 1.50 6.28 9.01
N LEU A 54 2.07 6.64 7.85
CA LEU A 54 2.04 8.00 7.31
C LEU A 54 0.71 8.40 6.65
N LEU A 55 -0.14 7.42 6.34
CA LEU A 55 -1.38 7.71 5.61
C LEU A 55 -2.35 8.44 6.53
N SER A 56 -2.86 9.59 6.09
CA SER A 56 -3.85 10.38 6.81
C SER A 56 -5.27 9.98 6.40
N ASN A 57 -6.18 9.96 7.37
CA ASN A 57 -7.61 9.81 7.16
C ASN A 57 -8.33 10.67 8.20
N ILE A 58 -9.04 11.71 7.75
CA ILE A 58 -9.74 12.63 8.65
C ILE A 58 -10.92 11.99 9.37
N ASN A 59 -11.46 10.89 8.81
CA ASN A 59 -12.60 10.16 9.36
C ASN A 59 -12.17 8.98 10.24
N ARG A 60 -10.89 8.94 10.64
CA ARG A 60 -10.35 7.81 11.41
C ARG A 60 -10.97 7.76 12.80
N THR A 61 -11.41 6.57 13.19
CA THR A 61 -11.98 6.31 14.51
C THR A 61 -10.92 5.77 15.48
N LEU A 62 -11.14 5.91 16.78
CA LEU A 62 -10.22 5.40 17.81
C LEU A 62 -9.96 3.90 17.69
N THR A 63 -10.97 3.12 17.30
CA THR A 63 -10.81 1.68 17.04
C THR A 63 -9.81 1.44 15.91
N VAL A 64 -9.92 2.17 14.79
CA VAL A 64 -8.97 2.06 13.67
C VAL A 64 -7.57 2.52 14.07
N GLU A 65 -7.44 3.61 14.82
CA GLU A 65 -6.14 4.05 15.34
C GLU A 65 -5.47 2.98 16.21
N ASN A 66 -6.23 2.36 17.11
CA ASN A 66 -5.70 1.32 17.99
C ASN A 66 -5.34 0.05 17.22
N THR A 67 -6.13 -0.35 16.21
CA THR A 67 -5.77 -1.45 15.30
C THR A 67 -4.51 -1.15 14.52
N ARG A 68 -4.35 0.09 14.00
CA ARG A 68 -3.15 0.49 13.24
C ARG A 68 -1.86 0.38 14.06
N LYS A 69 -1.91 0.67 15.36
CA LYS A 69 -0.77 0.51 16.27
C LYS A 69 -0.29 -0.94 16.38
N GLN A 70 -1.14 -1.93 16.07
CA GLN A 70 -0.79 -3.35 16.13
C GLN A 70 -0.15 -3.87 14.84
N ILE A 71 -0.16 -3.12 13.74
CA ILE A 71 0.39 -3.58 12.46
C ILE A 71 1.89 -3.84 12.57
N GLY A 72 2.65 -3.00 13.27
CA GLY A 72 4.07 -3.22 13.50
C GLY A 72 4.84 -3.45 12.19
N LYS A 73 5.44 -4.64 12.03
CA LYS A 73 6.25 -5.04 10.86
C LYS A 73 5.44 -5.62 9.69
N GLY A 74 4.11 -5.61 9.77
CA GLY A 74 3.23 -6.28 8.80
C GLY A 74 2.54 -7.49 9.41
#